data_AF-A0A7J8SXR2-F1
#
_entry.id   AF-A0A7J8SXR2-F1
#
_cell.length_a   1.000
_cell.length_b   1.000
_cell.length_c   1.000
_cell.angle_alpha   90.00
_cell.angle_beta   90.00
_cell.angle_gamma   90.00
#
_symmetry.space_group_name_H-M   'P 1'
#
loop_
_entity.id
_entity.type
_entity.pdbx_description
1 polymer ?
#
loop_
_entity_poly.entity_id
_entity_poly.type
_entity_poly.pdbx_seq_one_letter_code
_entity_poly.pdbx_strand_id
1 'polypeptide(L)'
;MIIVANAGFRAITFDFRGYGLSTIHWSQKKANFNDLVVDIVALLDSLAIDKAFLLGKNFGAILAFMVAIIHPERVLGIITLGMPFRLPGPLGLQFNLLPKGSYVLRWAEPGRAEAGFGRFDAKTIIRNIYILFSGSELPIAGDDEEIMDLVDSSTPLPPWFTEEDLDVYATLYQNSGLHCKFPTGVGNGIMV
;
A
#
# COMPACT_ATOMS: atom_id res chain seq x y z
N MET A 1 15.09 4.67 4.85
CA MET A 1 16.15 4.31 3.88
C MET A 1 17.51 4.90 4.21
N ILE A 2 17.63 6.20 4.54
CA ILE A 2 18.92 6.86 4.87
C ILE A 2 19.70 6.10 5.95
N ILE A 3 19.03 5.65 7.01
CA ILE A 3 19.67 4.89 8.10
C ILE A 3 20.34 3.60 7.59
N VAL A 4 19.65 2.86 6.72
CA VAL A 4 20.16 1.60 6.17
C VAL A 4 21.31 1.85 5.18
N ALA A 5 21.23 2.92 4.39
CA ALA A 5 22.32 3.35 3.52
C ALA A 5 23.57 3.74 4.32
N ASN A 6 23.41 4.52 5.39
CA ASN A 6 24.49 4.92 6.29
C ASN A 6 25.12 3.75 7.04
N ALA A 7 24.36 2.66 7.23
CA ALA A 7 24.86 1.41 7.79
C ALA A 7 25.64 0.54 6.78
N GLY A 8 25.86 1.02 5.55
CA GLY A 8 26.68 0.35 4.53
C GLY A 8 25.91 -0.55 3.55
N PHE A 9 24.57 -0.51 3.56
CA PHE A 9 23.76 -1.29 2.63
C PHE A 9 23.39 -0.47 1.39
N ARG A 10 23.25 -1.13 0.23
CA ARG A 10 22.63 -0.54 -0.96
C ARG A 10 21.11 -0.51 -0.78
N ALA A 11 20.60 0.62 -0.31
CA ALA A 11 19.17 0.89 -0.14
C ALA A 11 18.47 1.14 -1.49
N ILE A 12 17.50 0.31 -1.86
CA ILE A 12 16.70 0.47 -3.08
C ILE A 12 15.22 0.58 -2.70
N THR A 13 14.55 1.62 -3.18
CA THR A 13 13.10 1.79 -3.13
C THR A 13 12.58 1.99 -4.53
N PHE A 14 11.39 1.47 -4.80
CA PHE A 14 10.77 1.52 -6.12
C PHE A 14 9.27 1.66 -5.95
N ASP A 15 8.63 2.29 -6.94
CA ASP A 15 7.18 2.33 -7.04
C ASP A 15 6.69 1.11 -7.81
N PHE A 16 5.68 0.42 -7.30
CA PHE A 16 5.01 -0.62 -8.09
C PHE A 16 4.31 -0.01 -9.30
N ARG A 17 4.05 -0.83 -10.32
CA ARG A 17 3.18 -0.43 -11.43
C ARG A 17 1.88 0.20 -10.90
N GLY A 18 1.48 1.33 -11.48
CA GLY A 18 0.31 2.08 -11.02
C GLY A 18 0.49 2.91 -9.75
N TYR A 19 1.72 3.11 -9.28
CA TYR A 19 2.04 4.04 -8.18
C TYR A 19 3.13 5.03 -8.58
N GLY A 20 3.07 6.21 -7.98
CA GLY A 20 4.14 7.20 -8.00
C GLY A 20 4.62 7.51 -9.42
N LEU A 21 5.90 7.25 -9.67
CA LEU A 21 6.55 7.52 -10.97
C LEU A 21 6.59 6.29 -11.91
N SER A 22 6.14 5.13 -11.45
CA SER A 22 6.12 3.91 -12.27
C SER A 22 4.99 3.94 -13.28
N THR A 23 5.19 3.24 -14.41
CA THR A 23 4.22 3.23 -15.52
C THR A 23 2.85 2.77 -15.08
N ILE A 24 1.82 3.51 -15.52
CA ILE A 24 0.43 3.22 -15.23
C ILE A 24 -0.16 2.49 -16.44
N HIS A 25 -0.25 1.18 -16.34
CA HIS A 25 -0.89 0.37 -17.36
C HIS A 25 -2.39 0.24 -17.06
N TRP A 26 -3.21 1.12 -17.64
CA TRP A 26 -4.68 1.04 -17.59
C TRP A 26 -5.27 -0.14 -18.39
N SER A 27 -4.52 -1.23 -18.58
CA SER A 27 -5.05 -2.39 -19.28
C SER A 27 -6.19 -3.00 -18.44
N GLN A 28 -7.29 -3.38 -19.09
CA GLN A 28 -8.46 -3.98 -18.42
C GLN A 28 -8.13 -5.25 -17.61
N LYS A 29 -6.97 -5.86 -17.87
CA LYS A 29 -6.43 -6.96 -17.07
C LYS A 29 -5.83 -6.39 -15.77
N LYS A 30 -6.54 -6.58 -14.67
CA LYS A 30 -6.08 -6.22 -13.32
C LYS A 30 -4.78 -6.94 -13.03
N ALA A 31 -3.74 -6.19 -12.64
CA ALA A 31 -2.52 -6.78 -12.12
C ALA A 31 -2.87 -7.57 -10.85
N ASN A 32 -2.38 -8.80 -10.75
CA ASN A 32 -2.52 -9.62 -9.57
C ASN A 32 -1.19 -9.67 -8.80
N PHE A 33 -1.21 -10.23 -7.60
CA PHE A 33 -0.02 -10.33 -6.76
C PHE A 33 1.16 -11.04 -7.43
N ASN A 34 0.92 -12.04 -8.29
CA ASN A 34 2.00 -12.72 -8.99
C ASN A 34 2.68 -11.80 -10.01
N ASP A 35 1.94 -10.89 -10.65
CA ASP A 35 2.53 -9.90 -11.55
C ASP A 35 3.52 -9.00 -10.81
N LEU A 36 3.20 -8.62 -9.56
CA LEU A 36 4.09 -7.81 -8.72
C LEU A 36 5.30 -8.60 -8.20
N VAL A 37 5.16 -9.91 -7.96
CA VAL A 37 6.30 -10.79 -7.65
C VAL A 37 7.26 -10.83 -8.84
N VAL A 38 6.73 -10.99 -10.06
CA VAL A 38 7.52 -10.97 -11.29
C VAL A 38 8.25 -9.63 -11.44
N ASP A 39 7.59 -8.50 -11.15
CA ASP A 39 8.23 -7.17 -11.20
C ASP A 39 9.42 -7.05 -10.25
N ILE A 40 9.31 -7.59 -9.03
CA ILE A 40 10.40 -7.55 -8.05
C ILE A 40 11.60 -8.35 -8.55
N VAL A 41 11.37 -9.55 -9.09
CA VAL A 41 12.43 -10.40 -9.63
C VAL A 41 13.08 -9.74 -10.84
N ALA A 42 12.28 -9.19 -11.76
CA ALA A 42 12.78 -8.46 -12.93
C ALA A 42 13.58 -7.21 -12.55
N LEU A 43 13.18 -6.50 -11.49
CA LEU A 43 13.94 -5.38 -10.94
C LEU A 43 15.31 -5.84 -10.47
N LEU A 44 15.39 -6.93 -9.70
CA LEU A 44 16.67 -7.49 -9.26
C LEU A 44 17.56 -7.88 -10.45
N ASP A 45 16.99 -8.51 -11.47
CA ASP A 45 17.72 -8.89 -12.69
C ASP A 45 18.28 -7.68 -13.43
N SER A 46 17.46 -6.65 -13.63
CA SER A 46 17.87 -5.40 -14.31
C SER A 46 18.98 -4.64 -13.58
N LEU A 47 19.07 -4.84 -12.26
CA LEU A 47 20.11 -4.24 -11.42
C LEU A 47 21.32 -5.16 -11.22
N ALA A 48 21.32 -6.35 -11.85
CA ALA A 48 22.30 -7.42 -11.69
C ALA A 48 22.50 -7.81 -10.21
N ILE A 49 21.39 -7.98 -9.48
CA ILE A 49 21.37 -8.38 -8.06
C ILE A 49 20.89 -9.83 -7.96
N ASP A 50 21.78 -10.72 -7.55
CA ASP A 50 21.46 -12.14 -7.39
C ASP A 50 20.50 -12.37 -6.22
N LYS A 51 20.79 -11.80 -5.05
CA LYS A 51 19.95 -11.90 -3.85
C LYS A 51 19.86 -10.58 -3.09
N ALA A 52 18.73 -10.35 -2.43
CA ALA A 52 18.52 -9.16 -1.60
C ALA A 52 17.79 -9.48 -0.29
N PHE A 53 17.97 -8.61 0.71
CA PHE A 53 17.01 -8.54 1.82
C PHE A 53 15.76 -7.79 1.33
N LEU A 54 14.58 -8.36 1.56
CA LEU A 54 13.31 -7.74 1.19
C LEU A 54 12.67 -7.10 2.41
N LEU A 55 12.39 -5.80 2.34
CA LEU A 55 11.67 -5.08 3.37
C LEU A 55 10.26 -4.75 2.88
N GLY A 56 9.25 -5.13 3.66
CA GLY A 56 7.85 -4.90 3.32
C GLY A 56 7.06 -4.31 4.48
N LYS A 57 6.39 -3.19 4.26
CA LYS A 57 5.38 -2.64 5.18
C LYS A 57 3.99 -2.87 4.60
N ASN A 58 3.03 -3.24 5.46
CA ASN A 58 1.64 -3.46 5.05
C ASN A 58 1.57 -4.44 3.87
N PHE A 59 0.98 -4.04 2.73
CA PHE A 59 0.91 -4.83 1.52
C PHE A 59 2.28 -5.31 1.00
N GLY A 60 3.32 -4.49 1.13
CA GLY A 60 4.68 -4.86 0.74
C GLY A 60 5.21 -6.08 1.50
N ALA A 61 4.70 -6.34 2.71
CA ALA A 61 5.05 -7.55 3.46
C ALA A 61 4.52 -8.81 2.78
N ILE A 62 3.30 -8.75 2.23
CA ILE A 62 2.68 -9.85 1.48
C ILE A 62 3.58 -10.23 0.30
N LEU A 63 4.03 -9.23 -0.45
CA LEU A 63 4.92 -9.44 -1.59
C LEU A 63 6.28 -9.98 -1.17
N ALA A 64 6.87 -9.47 -0.09
CA ALA A 64 8.13 -10.00 0.44
C ALA A 64 8.01 -11.49 0.81
N PHE A 65 6.91 -11.90 1.45
CA PHE A 65 6.62 -13.31 1.72
C PHE A 65 6.44 -14.13 0.45
N MET A 66 5.67 -13.62 -0.52
CA MET A 66 5.43 -14.32 -1.79
C MET A 66 6.71 -14.52 -2.58
N VAL A 67 7.57 -13.50 -2.70
CA VAL A 67 8.88 -13.63 -3.36
C VAL A 67 9.75 -14.65 -2.61
N ALA A 68 9.78 -14.61 -1.27
CA ALA A 68 10.56 -15.58 -0.49
C ALA A 68 10.07 -17.03 -0.64
N ILE A 69 8.77 -17.25 -0.87
CA ILE A 69 8.20 -18.58 -1.12
C ILE A 69 8.45 -19.05 -2.54
N ILE A 70 8.21 -18.18 -3.53
CA ILE A 70 8.22 -18.54 -4.96
C ILE A 70 9.66 -18.55 -5.51
N HIS A 71 10.49 -17.61 -5.03
CA HIS A 71 11.86 -17.37 -5.46
C HIS A 71 12.82 -17.33 -4.26
N PRO A 72 12.88 -18.39 -3.41
CA PRO A 72 13.74 -18.41 -2.23
C PRO A 72 15.23 -18.21 -2.59
N GLU A 73 15.64 -18.59 -3.80
CA GLU A 73 16.98 -18.38 -4.33
C GLU A 73 17.36 -16.90 -4.46
N ARG A 74 16.39 -15.98 -4.52
CA ARG A 74 16.59 -14.53 -4.69
C ARG A 74 16.58 -13.74 -3.39
N VAL A 75 16.36 -14.40 -2.24
CA VAL A 75 16.12 -13.72 -0.95
C VAL A 75 17.18 -14.11 0.09
N LEU A 76 17.81 -13.10 0.69
CA LEU A 76 18.74 -13.27 1.82
C LEU A 76 18.00 -13.30 3.16
N GLY A 77 16.88 -12.60 3.24
CA GLY A 77 16.02 -12.51 4.42
C GLY A 77 14.89 -11.52 4.19
N ILE A 78 13.88 -11.57 5.04
CA ILE A 78 12.71 -10.69 4.97
C ILE A 78 12.55 -9.91 6.26
N ILE A 79 12.17 -8.63 6.13
CA ILE A 79 11.87 -7.73 7.23
C ILE A 79 10.47 -7.18 6.98
N THR A 80 9.53 -7.47 7.87
CA THR A 80 8.12 -7.09 7.67
C THR A 80 7.60 -6.21 8.80
N LEU A 81 6.81 -5.20 8.43
CA LEU A 81 6.19 -4.27 9.37
C LEU A 81 4.66 -4.24 9.15
N GLY A 82 3.91 -4.47 10.22
CA GLY A 82 2.45 -4.30 10.27
C GLY A 82 1.61 -5.49 9.82
N MET A 83 2.09 -6.37 8.93
CA MET A 83 1.36 -7.59 8.54
C MET A 83 2.14 -8.87 8.87
N PRO A 84 1.53 -9.85 9.57
CA PRO A 84 2.16 -11.13 9.82
C PRO A 84 2.20 -12.00 8.55
N PHE A 85 3.02 -13.05 8.58
CA PHE A 85 2.98 -14.10 7.58
C PHE A 85 1.60 -14.75 7.54
N ARG A 86 1.09 -15.01 6.33
CA ARG A 86 -0.21 -15.63 6.13
C ARG A 86 -0.04 -16.91 5.33
N LEU A 87 -0.48 -18.02 5.91
CA LEU A 87 -0.58 -19.27 5.17
C LEU A 87 -1.67 -19.14 4.10
N PRO A 88 -1.44 -19.68 2.88
CA PRO A 88 -2.51 -19.81 1.90
C PRO A 88 -3.65 -20.69 2.45
N GLY A 89 -4.89 -20.37 2.09
CA GLY A 89 -6.07 -21.20 2.40
C GLY A 89 -6.99 -20.64 3.49
N PRO A 90 -7.91 -21.47 4.04
CA PRO A 90 -8.99 -21.03 4.93
C PRO A 90 -8.55 -20.50 6.30
N LEU A 91 -7.25 -20.60 6.63
CA LEU A 91 -6.62 -19.96 7.79
C LEU A 91 -6.08 -18.54 7.47
N GLY A 92 -6.30 -18.05 6.25
CA GLY A 92 -6.02 -16.67 5.84
C GLY A 92 -6.91 -15.65 6.56
N LEU A 93 -6.70 -14.35 6.28
CA LEU A 93 -7.30 -13.24 7.01
C LEU A 93 -8.83 -13.43 7.20
N GLN A 94 -9.26 -13.57 8.45
CA GLN A 94 -10.68 -13.67 8.77
C GLN A 94 -11.30 -12.27 8.76
N PHE A 95 -11.55 -11.73 7.56
CA PHE A 95 -12.21 -10.43 7.39
C PHE A 95 -13.55 -10.34 8.15
N ASN A 96 -14.22 -11.48 8.36
CA ASN A 96 -15.44 -11.59 9.16
C ASN A 96 -15.27 -11.20 10.63
N LEU A 97 -14.04 -11.13 11.15
CA LEU A 97 -13.77 -10.68 12.52
C LEU A 97 -13.58 -9.16 12.62
N LEU A 98 -13.43 -8.46 11.49
CA LEU A 98 -13.26 -7.02 11.51
C LEU A 98 -14.60 -6.34 11.78
N PRO A 99 -14.63 -5.22 12.53
CA PRO A 99 -15.83 -4.41 12.68
C PRO A 99 -16.36 -4.00 11.30
N LYS A 100 -17.68 -4.08 11.11
CA LYS A 100 -18.37 -3.73 9.85
C LYS A 100 -17.93 -2.36 9.30
N GLY A 101 -17.71 -1.39 10.21
CA GLY A 101 -17.29 -0.05 9.86
C GLY A 101 -15.82 0.11 9.47
N SER A 102 -14.99 -0.93 9.61
CA SER A 102 -13.54 -0.84 9.37
C SER A 102 -13.22 -0.48 7.92
N TYR A 103 -12.16 0.30 7.72
CA TYR A 103 -11.72 0.71 6.38
C TYR A 103 -11.47 -0.48 5.46
N VAL A 104 -10.96 -1.59 6.01
CA VAL A 104 -10.66 -2.82 5.26
C VAL A 104 -11.93 -3.38 4.60
N LEU A 105 -13.04 -3.45 5.35
CA LEU A 105 -14.31 -3.94 4.82
C LEU A 105 -14.98 -2.92 3.91
N ARG A 106 -14.96 -1.63 4.27
CA ARG A 106 -15.59 -0.58 3.45
C ARG A 106 -14.91 -0.39 2.10
N TRP A 107 -13.58 -0.36 2.07
CA TRP A 107 -12.83 -0.20 0.82
C TRP A 107 -12.69 -1.50 0.02
N ALA A 108 -13.06 -2.64 0.60
CA ALA A 108 -13.24 -3.88 -0.16
C ALA A 108 -14.50 -3.86 -1.04
N GLU A 109 -15.53 -3.10 -0.64
CA GLU A 109 -16.75 -2.93 -1.44
C GLU A 109 -16.42 -2.21 -2.77
N PRO A 110 -16.65 -2.86 -3.93
CA PRO A 110 -16.25 -2.29 -5.21
C PRO A 110 -16.87 -0.91 -5.46
N GLY A 111 -16.03 0.09 -5.76
CA GLY A 111 -16.48 1.45 -6.09
C GLY A 111 -16.70 2.37 -4.88
N ARG A 112 -16.73 1.83 -3.64
CA ARG A 112 -16.99 2.64 -2.45
C ARG A 112 -15.81 3.55 -2.11
N ALA A 113 -14.59 3.03 -2.18
CA ALA A 113 -13.38 3.83 -1.98
C ALA A 113 -13.26 4.91 -3.07
N GLU A 114 -13.50 4.56 -4.35
CA GLU A 114 -13.51 5.50 -5.47
C GLU A 114 -14.51 6.64 -5.25
N ALA A 115 -15.73 6.32 -4.82
CA ALA A 115 -16.75 7.32 -4.52
C ALA A 115 -16.34 8.20 -3.33
N GLY A 116 -15.81 7.61 -2.25
CA GLY A 116 -15.35 8.33 -1.08
C GLY A 116 -14.20 9.30 -1.39
N PHE A 117 -13.23 8.86 -2.20
CA PHE A 117 -12.06 9.64 -2.63
C PHE A 117 -12.44 10.71 -3.65
N GLY A 118 -13.35 10.40 -4.58
CA GLY A 118 -13.80 11.34 -5.62
C GLY A 118 -14.47 12.61 -5.10
N ARG A 119 -14.77 12.70 -3.79
CA ARG A 119 -15.28 13.91 -3.13
C ARG A 119 -14.20 14.96 -2.84
N PHE A 120 -12.92 14.61 -2.96
CA PHE A 120 -11.81 15.44 -2.51
C PHE A 120 -10.71 15.55 -3.58
N ASP A 121 -9.87 16.58 -3.47
CA ASP A 121 -8.64 16.65 -4.26
C ASP A 121 -7.56 15.69 -3.71
N ALA A 122 -6.55 15.40 -4.53
CA ALA A 122 -5.48 14.48 -4.16
C ALA A 122 -4.73 14.91 -2.89
N LYS A 123 -4.53 16.22 -2.66
CA LYS A 123 -3.81 16.70 -1.48
C LYS A 123 -4.61 16.42 -0.22
N THR A 124 -5.92 16.68 -0.21
CA THR A 124 -6.81 16.34 0.91
C THR A 124 -6.86 14.84 1.14
N ILE A 125 -6.90 14.02 0.09
CA ILE A 125 -6.95 12.56 0.23
C ILE A 125 -5.67 12.05 0.91
N ILE A 126 -4.51 12.46 0.40
CA ILE A 126 -3.22 12.05 0.98
C ILE A 126 -3.08 12.56 2.41
N ARG A 127 -3.45 13.82 2.68
CA ARG A 127 -3.49 14.37 4.04
C ARG A 127 -4.29 13.47 4.99
N ASN A 128 -5.53 13.17 4.63
CA ASN A 128 -6.43 12.39 5.47
C ASN A 128 -5.89 10.98 5.70
N ILE A 129 -5.27 10.37 4.69
CA ILE A 129 -4.70 9.03 4.80
C ILE A 129 -3.50 9.02 5.74
N TYR A 130 -2.59 9.98 5.63
CA TYR A 130 -1.49 10.09 6.59
C TYR A 130 -1.98 10.36 8.01
N ILE A 131 -3.06 11.12 8.20
CA ILE A 131 -3.67 11.31 9.53
C ILE A 131 -4.26 9.98 10.06
N LEU A 132 -5.08 9.30 9.27
CA LEU A 132 -5.77 8.07 9.66
C LEU A 132 -4.80 6.92 9.99
N PHE A 133 -3.76 6.73 9.17
CA PHE A 133 -2.87 5.56 9.26
C PHE A 133 -1.54 5.84 9.97
N SER A 134 -1.43 6.99 10.62
CA SER A 134 -0.33 7.28 11.56
C SER A 134 -0.71 7.07 13.03
N GLY A 135 -1.98 6.78 13.30
CA GLY A 135 -2.48 6.40 14.64
C GLY A 135 -2.28 4.92 14.95
N SER A 136 -2.54 4.55 16.21
CA SER A 136 -2.57 3.15 16.66
C SER A 136 -3.91 2.45 16.40
N GLU A 137 -4.97 3.23 16.23
CA GLU A 137 -6.34 2.73 16.12
C GLU A 137 -6.69 2.38 14.68
N LEU A 138 -7.51 1.33 14.53
CA LEU A 138 -8.07 0.98 13.24
C LEU A 138 -9.16 2.00 12.86
N PRO A 139 -9.11 2.65 11.68
CA PRO A 139 -10.19 3.51 11.23
C PRO A 139 -11.48 2.72 11.04
N ILE A 140 -12.52 3.09 11.79
CA ILE A 140 -13.85 2.46 11.80
C ILE A 140 -14.89 3.59 11.69
N ALA A 141 -15.63 3.64 10.59
CA ALA A 141 -16.69 4.62 10.37
C ALA A 141 -18.06 4.14 10.86
N GLY A 142 -18.89 5.07 11.35
CA GLY A 142 -20.30 4.84 11.69
C GLY A 142 -21.15 4.55 10.45
N ASP A 143 -22.36 4.00 10.64
CA ASP A 143 -23.19 3.53 9.51
C ASP A 143 -23.48 4.63 8.45
N ASP A 144 -23.58 5.89 8.86
CA ASP A 144 -23.88 7.05 8.01
C ASP A 144 -22.65 7.88 7.58
N GLU A 145 -21.43 7.40 7.86
CA GLU A 145 -20.16 8.10 7.57
C GLU A 145 -19.29 7.29 6.61
N GLU A 146 -18.39 7.91 5.86
CA GLU A 146 -17.31 7.21 5.14
C GLU A 146 -15.95 7.37 5.83
N ILE A 147 -14.99 6.50 5.52
CA ILE A 147 -13.65 6.52 6.16
C ILE A 147 -12.97 7.90 6.02
N MET A 148 -13.15 8.57 4.89
CA MET A 148 -12.56 9.89 4.66
C MET A 148 -13.20 11.00 5.49
N ASP A 149 -14.40 10.78 6.04
CA ASP A 149 -15.12 11.74 6.88
C ASP A 149 -14.63 11.71 8.33
N LEU A 150 -13.84 10.70 8.71
CA LEU A 150 -13.25 10.56 10.05
C LEU A 150 -12.17 11.60 10.36
N VAL A 151 -11.69 12.32 9.35
CA VAL A 151 -10.63 13.34 9.52
C VAL A 151 -11.24 14.72 9.53
N ASP A 152 -11.15 15.38 10.68
CA ASP A 152 -11.46 16.81 10.78
C ASP A 152 -10.37 17.65 10.09
N SER A 153 -10.77 18.63 9.28
CA SER A 153 -9.86 19.52 8.55
C SER A 153 -8.87 20.30 9.44
N SER A 154 -9.20 20.52 10.71
CA SER A 154 -8.35 21.17 11.70
C SER A 154 -7.32 20.22 12.32
N THR A 155 -7.42 18.91 12.06
CA THR A 155 -6.46 17.92 12.54
C THR A 155 -5.07 18.21 11.94
N PRO A 156 -4.03 18.38 12.78
CA PRO A 156 -2.68 18.62 12.30
C PRO A 156 -2.10 17.37 11.63
N LEU A 157 -1.14 17.58 10.73
CA LEU A 157 -0.35 16.49 10.18
C LEU A 157 0.45 15.78 11.29
N PRO A 158 0.79 14.48 11.10
CA PRO A 158 1.76 13.82 11.97
C PRO A 158 3.06 14.63 12.09
N PRO A 159 3.70 14.69 13.27
CA PRO A 159 4.83 15.61 13.52
C PRO A 159 6.07 15.33 12.66
N TRP A 160 6.14 14.16 12.03
CA TRP A 160 7.22 13.75 11.13
C TRP A 160 6.87 13.95 9.64
N PHE A 161 5.66 14.42 9.32
CA PHE A 161 5.17 14.58 7.96
C PHE A 161 4.87 16.06 7.69
N THR A 162 5.69 16.69 6.86
CA THR A 162 5.62 18.14 6.61
C THR A 162 4.62 18.48 5.50
N GLU A 163 4.25 19.76 5.39
CA GLU A 163 3.44 20.24 4.25
C GLU A 163 4.19 20.10 2.92
N GLU A 164 5.53 20.22 2.92
CA GLU A 164 6.36 19.99 1.73
C GLU A 164 6.30 18.52 1.29
N ASP A 165 6.40 17.57 2.23
CA ASP A 165 6.22 16.15 1.93
C ASP A 165 4.83 15.90 1.33
N LEU A 166 3.78 16.48 1.94
CA LEU A 166 2.41 16.36 1.47
C LEU A 166 2.25 16.87 0.02
N ASP A 167 2.86 18.00 -0.32
CA ASP A 167 2.83 18.56 -1.69
C ASP A 167 3.52 17.64 -2.71
N VAL A 168 4.65 17.03 -2.33
CA VAL A 168 5.33 16.03 -3.16
C VAL A 168 4.42 14.83 -3.42
N TYR A 169 3.86 14.22 -2.38
CA TYR A 169 2.98 13.06 -2.55
C TYR A 169 1.71 13.41 -3.31
N ALA A 170 1.09 14.56 -3.02
CA ALA A 170 -0.11 15.01 -3.73
C ALA A 170 0.15 15.13 -5.24
N THR A 171 1.29 15.71 -5.63
CA THR A 171 1.69 15.84 -7.04
C THR A 171 1.87 14.47 -7.72
N LEU A 172 2.49 13.50 -7.03
CA LEU A 172 2.66 12.15 -7.55
C LEU A 172 1.32 11.44 -7.80
N TYR A 173 0.35 11.61 -6.90
CA TYR A 173 -0.98 11.02 -7.03
C TYR A 173 -1.91 11.78 -8.00
N GLN A 174 -1.69 13.08 -8.21
CA GLN A 174 -2.36 13.81 -9.30
C GLN A 174 -1.93 13.25 -10.67
N ASN A 175 -0.64 12.94 -10.84
CA ASN A 175 -0.11 12.39 -12.09
C ASN A 175 -0.50 10.93 -12.29
N SER A 176 -0.46 10.11 -11.24
CA SER A 176 -0.74 8.67 -11.32
C SER A 176 -2.21 8.29 -11.20
N GLY A 177 -3.01 9.20 -10.64
CA GLY A 177 -4.38 8.93 -10.24
C GLY A 177 -4.44 8.07 -8.96
N LEU A 178 -5.65 7.98 -8.38
CA LEU A 178 -5.90 7.16 -7.19
C LEU A 178 -6.57 5.81 -7.54
N HIS A 179 -6.63 5.47 -8.82
CA HIS A 179 -7.35 4.29 -9.31
C HIS A 179 -6.45 3.06 -9.37
N CYS A 180 -5.81 2.68 -8.27
CA CYS A 180 -5.03 1.45 -8.24
C CYS A 180 -5.91 0.27 -7.84
N LYS A 181 -6.36 -0.51 -8.84
CA LYS A 181 -7.22 -1.68 -8.64
C LYS A 181 -6.38 -2.91 -8.31
N PHE A 182 -6.18 -3.21 -7.03
CA PHE A 182 -5.62 -4.51 -6.63
C PHE A 182 -6.72 -5.51 -6.28
N PRO A 183 -6.52 -6.80 -6.61
CA PRO A 183 -7.34 -7.86 -6.07
C PRO A 183 -6.98 -8.04 -4.59
N THR A 184 -7.73 -7.41 -3.68
CA THR A 184 -7.52 -7.56 -2.23
C THR A 184 -8.04 -8.89 -1.67
N GLY A 185 -8.44 -9.82 -2.54
CA GLY A 185 -9.14 -11.05 -2.15
C GLY A 185 -10.59 -10.81 -1.70
N VAL A 186 -11.05 -9.54 -1.68
CA VAL A 186 -12.41 -9.15 -1.28
C VAL A 186 -13.09 -8.24 -2.32
N GLY A 187 -12.39 -7.85 -3.39
CA GLY A 187 -12.93 -7.00 -4.44
C GLY A 187 -11.86 -6.16 -5.12
N ASN A 188 -12.29 -5.22 -5.96
CA ASN A 188 -11.43 -4.14 -6.45
C ASN A 188 -11.38 -3.09 -5.34
N GLY A 189 -10.34 -3.11 -4.52
CA GLY A 189 -10.10 -2.05 -3.54
C GLY A 189 -9.09 -1.06 -4.08
N ILE A 190 -9.27 0.22 -3.73
CA ILE A 190 -8.17 1.19 -3.79
C ILE A 190 -7.26 0.93 -2.60
N MET A 191 -5.96 0.92 -2.86
CA MET A 191 -4.94 0.77 -1.85
C MET A 191 -4.19 2.08 -1.71
N VAL A 192 -4.05 2.53 -0.47
CA VAL A 192 -3.32 3.74 -0.10
C VAL A 192 -2.39 3.46 1.07
#